data_AF-R5MHH5-F1
#
_entry.id   AF-R5MHH5-F1
#
_cell.length_a   1.000
_cell.length_b   1.000
_cell.length_c   1.000
_cell.angle_alpha   90.00
_cell.angle_beta   90.00
_cell.angle_gamma   90.00
#
_symmetry.space_group_name_H-M   'P 1'
#
loop_
_entity.id
_entity.type
_entity.pdbx_description
1 polymer ?
#
loop_
_entity_poly.entity_id
_entity_poly.type
_entity_poly.pdbx_seq_one_letter_code
_entity_poly.pdbx_strand_id
1 'polypeptide(L)'
;MKNLFLTGLLGLGVFCSCSNEDDPANYGKLNEGEAYAQIMISVASSSTTGTRTTTSGSTGGDIAASASENNIQSITVVLADENDIAQQVITPELKTEITTKKEVRSTKPFTVNAGKYKVYVLANYEQNKENLSPVIVGSTDMKQTFTITGSLSNENAFFMTNADDVTTTDFTQTAIGEEVDDDGKTESNPETLHLVKANIERVVSKVTFDNTDNQELSVKDGPTEIAKATLNGVSLINLNKKMYLTKKKVSVAATNTWTKYFYVEDPNYNNTTDLENNFAQAKASDFSNPSAAAFYCPENTMAAAAQLNGQTTGVVYKVTYTPDTNNGYSVLIQNGTDIYSQKFTAVLALDTHNAAITDNMFKDELEVGPKAGSFYEYKGFIFKNKNAAYLYCAIDKNLSAEASAINTAFEGYLTKAPADVHLYEAGVCYYTAWIKHNPKGAQMEAGKYGTVRNHWYELKVTGINALGHYEPTYKDPTDPDDPAKATIQVQATVKKWVLVKQDVTLE
;
A
#
# COMPACT_ATOMS: atom_id res chain seq x y z
N MET A 1 -22.98 -9.15 -78.62
CA MET A 1 -23.29 -7.96 -77.77
C MET A 1 -22.10 -7.81 -76.83
N LYS A 2 -21.34 -6.69 -76.84
CA LYS A 2 -21.49 -5.52 -75.92
C LYS A 2 -21.65 -5.94 -74.45
N ASN A 3 -20.99 -5.44 -73.40
CA ASN A 3 -19.94 -4.42 -73.10
C ASN A 3 -19.50 -4.66 -71.61
N LEU A 4 -18.39 -4.20 -71.01
CA LEU A 4 -17.11 -3.59 -71.40
C LEU A 4 -16.11 -3.70 -70.18
N PHE A 5 -14.88 -3.18 -70.30
CA PHE A 5 -13.84 -2.92 -69.27
C PHE A 5 -14.29 -2.50 -67.85
N LEU A 6 -13.55 -2.90 -66.79
CA LEU A 6 -12.55 -2.01 -66.14
C LEU A 6 -11.51 -2.77 -65.29
N THR A 7 -10.27 -2.27 -65.31
CA THR A 7 -9.08 -2.73 -64.56
C THR A 7 -8.96 -2.09 -63.17
N GLY A 8 -8.29 -2.76 -62.22
CA GLY A 8 -7.90 -2.17 -60.93
C GLY A 8 -6.80 -2.97 -60.22
N LEU A 9 -5.55 -2.49 -60.32
CA LEU A 9 -4.36 -3.11 -59.72
C LEU A 9 -4.00 -2.40 -58.40
N LEU A 10 -4.00 -3.14 -57.29
CA LEU A 10 -3.36 -2.78 -56.01
C LEU A 10 -2.84 -4.10 -55.40
N GLY A 11 -1.61 -4.24 -54.91
CA GLY A 11 -0.61 -3.22 -54.61
C GLY A 11 -0.07 -3.41 -53.19
N LEU A 12 0.42 -4.61 -52.84
CA LEU A 12 1.04 -4.85 -51.53
C LEU A 12 2.39 -4.13 -51.45
N GLY A 13 2.43 -3.02 -50.71
CA GLY A 13 3.67 -2.37 -50.28
C GLY A 13 4.05 -2.83 -48.87
N VAL A 14 5.06 -3.69 -48.76
CA VAL A 14 5.75 -3.95 -47.49
C VAL A 14 6.92 -2.99 -47.39
N PHE A 15 6.87 -2.04 -46.45
CA PHE A 15 7.99 -1.16 -46.16
C PHE A 15 8.82 -1.72 -45.00
N CYS A 16 9.85 -2.48 -45.35
CA CYS A 16 11.04 -2.59 -44.50
C CYS A 16 11.93 -1.40 -44.82
N SER A 17 12.21 -0.55 -43.83
CA SER A 17 13.27 0.46 -43.93
C SER A 17 14.36 0.13 -42.92
N CYS A 18 15.53 -0.27 -43.42
CA CYS A 18 16.76 -0.30 -42.65
C CYS A 18 17.51 1.01 -42.90
N SER A 19 18.04 1.63 -41.85
CA SER A 19 18.98 2.75 -41.99
C SER A 19 20.09 2.65 -40.95
N ASN A 20 21.25 2.18 -41.40
CA ASN A 20 22.54 2.60 -40.85
C ASN A 20 23.21 3.44 -41.94
N GLU A 21 23.74 4.61 -41.60
CA GLU A 21 25.14 5.02 -41.77
C GLU A 21 25.32 6.39 -41.08
N ASP A 22 26.50 6.65 -40.52
CA ASP A 22 26.82 7.90 -39.80
C ASP A 22 27.21 9.04 -40.77
N ASP A 23 26.58 10.20 -40.65
CA ASP A 23 27.11 11.50 -41.15
C ASP A 23 26.62 12.65 -40.23
N PRO A 24 27.48 13.56 -39.73
CA PRO A 24 27.09 14.50 -38.69
C PRO A 24 26.68 15.89 -39.23
N ALA A 25 25.44 16.06 -39.69
CA ALA A 25 24.67 17.33 -39.65
C ALA A 25 23.26 17.20 -40.25
N ASN A 26 22.25 17.81 -39.60
CA ASN A 26 20.82 17.83 -39.92
C ASN A 26 20.12 16.47 -39.83
N TYR A 27 19.01 16.43 -39.09
CA TYR A 27 18.01 15.39 -39.28
C TYR A 27 17.50 15.41 -40.73
N GLY A 28 17.24 14.22 -41.29
CA GLY A 28 16.81 14.06 -42.67
C GLY A 28 15.51 14.80 -42.99
N LYS A 29 15.22 14.98 -44.29
CA LYS A 29 13.94 15.54 -44.74
C LYS A 29 12.77 14.69 -44.21
N LEU A 30 11.96 15.32 -43.36
CA LEU A 30 10.66 14.81 -42.92
C LEU A 30 9.68 14.65 -44.10
N ASN A 31 8.71 13.76 -43.93
CA ASN A 31 7.54 13.72 -44.82
C ASN A 31 6.61 14.91 -44.55
N GLU A 32 5.74 15.22 -45.50
CA GLU A 32 4.73 16.26 -45.33
C GLU A 32 3.73 15.85 -44.23
N GLY A 33 3.65 16.63 -43.15
CA GLY A 33 2.81 16.34 -41.98
C GLY A 33 3.52 15.66 -40.80
N GLU A 34 4.85 15.60 -40.79
CA GLU A 34 5.66 15.12 -39.66
C GLU A 34 6.42 16.27 -38.95
N ALA A 35 6.82 16.04 -37.70
CA ALA A 35 7.68 16.93 -36.90
C ALA A 35 8.68 16.12 -36.05
N TYR A 36 9.85 16.69 -35.75
CA TYR A 36 10.80 16.11 -34.79
C TYR A 36 10.50 16.55 -33.35
N ALA A 37 10.45 15.60 -32.44
CA ALA A 37 10.22 15.82 -31.01
C ALA A 37 11.31 15.14 -30.16
N GLN A 38 11.50 15.66 -28.94
CA GLN A 38 12.33 15.02 -27.92
C GLN A 38 11.60 15.14 -26.57
N ILE A 39 11.58 14.06 -25.78
CA ILE A 39 11.08 14.13 -24.40
C ILE A 39 12.26 14.21 -23.44
N MET A 40 12.24 15.21 -22.57
CA MET A 40 13.05 15.27 -21.35
C MET A 40 12.12 15.02 -20.15
N ILE A 41 12.47 14.07 -19.28
CA ILE A 41 11.79 13.84 -18.02
C ILE A 41 12.60 14.32 -16.82
N SER A 42 11.90 14.67 -15.75
CA SER A 42 12.47 14.87 -14.42
C SER A 42 11.64 14.13 -13.35
N VAL A 43 12.29 13.30 -12.53
CA VAL A 43 11.63 12.57 -11.43
C VAL A 43 11.28 13.55 -10.31
N ALA A 44 9.99 13.67 -10.02
CA ALA A 44 9.43 14.63 -9.09
C ALA A 44 9.64 14.24 -7.62
N SER A 45 9.93 15.25 -6.80
CA SER A 45 9.78 15.19 -5.34
C SER A 45 8.30 15.12 -4.96
N SER A 46 7.98 14.42 -3.87
CA SER A 46 6.62 14.38 -3.31
C SER A 46 6.12 15.70 -2.69
N SER A 47 6.92 16.76 -2.70
CA SER A 47 6.56 18.09 -2.17
C SER A 47 6.19 19.11 -3.25
N THR A 48 5.03 19.76 -3.09
CA THR A 48 4.43 20.76 -4.01
C THR A 48 5.15 22.10 -4.11
N THR A 49 6.41 22.21 -3.67
CA THR A 49 7.16 23.48 -3.74
C THR A 49 8.61 23.24 -4.14
N GLY A 50 8.97 23.71 -5.33
CA GLY A 50 10.34 23.77 -5.82
C GLY A 50 11.17 24.83 -5.08
N THR A 51 11.53 24.57 -3.82
CA THR A 51 12.60 25.31 -3.14
C THR A 51 13.26 24.45 -2.07
N ARG A 52 14.58 24.35 -2.11
CA ARG A 52 15.40 23.68 -1.10
C ARG A 52 15.47 24.55 0.17
N THR A 53 14.44 24.50 1.01
CA THR A 53 14.46 25.11 2.35
C THR A 53 14.05 24.11 3.43
N THR A 54 15.02 23.80 4.29
CA THR A 54 14.84 23.10 5.56
C THR A 54 14.32 24.08 6.60
N THR A 55 13.01 24.24 6.69
CA THR A 55 12.35 25.04 7.73
C THR A 55 11.30 24.22 8.47
N SER A 56 11.21 24.44 9.79
CA SER A 56 10.50 23.58 10.75
C SER A 56 9.04 23.30 10.36
N GLY A 57 8.67 22.01 10.40
CA GLY A 57 7.30 21.55 10.13
C GLY A 57 7.23 20.09 9.67
N SER A 58 8.27 19.61 8.98
CA SER A 58 8.42 18.19 8.65
C SER A 58 8.82 17.38 9.89
N THR A 59 8.14 16.28 10.16
CA THR A 59 8.55 15.31 11.21
C THR A 59 9.52 14.25 10.72
N GLY A 60 9.70 14.12 9.39
CA GLY A 60 10.72 13.29 8.75
C GLY A 60 11.71 14.14 7.95
N GLY A 61 12.98 13.72 7.94
CA GLY A 61 13.99 14.27 7.04
C GLY A 61 13.78 13.84 5.58
N ASP A 62 14.54 14.44 4.68
CA ASP A 62 14.66 13.99 3.29
C ASP A 62 15.47 12.69 3.26
N ILE A 63 14.93 11.61 2.68
CA ILE A 63 15.64 10.33 2.55
C ILE A 63 15.72 9.94 1.09
N ALA A 64 16.94 9.56 0.66
CA ALA A 64 17.21 9.10 -0.68
C ALA A 64 16.41 7.84 -1.02
N ALA A 65 15.65 7.92 -2.12
CA ALA A 65 15.25 6.78 -2.90
C ALA A 65 16.49 5.98 -3.36
N SER A 66 16.38 4.66 -3.47
CA SER A 66 17.48 3.82 -3.94
C SER A 66 17.81 4.09 -5.42
N ALA A 67 18.98 3.66 -5.89
CA ALA A 67 19.30 3.72 -7.32
C ALA A 67 18.31 2.91 -8.18
N SER A 68 17.81 1.78 -7.67
CA SER A 68 16.82 0.93 -8.34
C SER A 68 15.42 1.54 -8.38
N GLU A 69 15.02 2.30 -7.35
CA GLU A 69 13.74 3.01 -7.29
C GLU A 69 13.63 4.17 -8.29
N ASN A 70 14.76 4.70 -8.81
CA ASN A 70 14.82 5.80 -9.78
C ASN A 70 15.20 5.33 -11.20
N ASN A 71 15.48 4.05 -11.40
CA ASN A 71 16.00 3.59 -12.68
C ASN A 71 14.92 3.65 -13.79
N ILE A 72 15.26 4.26 -14.92
CA ILE A 72 14.40 4.38 -16.10
C ILE A 72 15.01 3.54 -17.23
N GLN A 73 14.29 2.49 -17.64
CA GLN A 73 14.67 1.59 -18.73
C GLN A 73 13.98 1.95 -20.05
N SER A 74 12.79 2.55 -19.99
CA SER A 74 12.05 3.02 -21.15
C SER A 74 11.23 4.27 -20.83
N ILE A 75 10.93 5.05 -21.86
CA ILE A 75 9.89 6.09 -21.84
C ILE A 75 8.91 5.77 -22.96
N THR A 76 7.64 5.61 -22.62
CA THR A 76 6.55 5.53 -23.58
C THR A 76 5.81 6.86 -23.59
N VAL A 77 5.62 7.41 -24.78
CA VAL A 77 4.97 8.69 -25.06
C VAL A 77 3.62 8.39 -25.69
N VAL A 78 2.56 8.97 -25.12
CA VAL A 78 1.21 8.88 -25.69
C VAL A 78 0.75 10.26 -26.07
N LEU A 79 0.51 10.44 -27.37
CA LEU A 79 -0.08 11.64 -27.95
C LEU A 79 -1.59 11.45 -27.95
N ALA A 80 -2.29 12.10 -27.03
CA ALA A 80 -3.74 12.05 -26.92
C ALA A 80 -4.40 13.31 -27.48
N ASP A 81 -5.64 13.19 -27.95
CA ASP A 81 -6.42 14.31 -28.45
C ASP A 81 -6.94 15.23 -27.32
N GLU A 82 -7.78 16.21 -27.68
CA GLU A 82 -8.40 17.11 -26.69
C GLU A 82 -9.30 16.39 -25.67
N ASN A 83 -9.81 15.20 -26.00
CA ASN A 83 -10.68 14.36 -25.17
C ASN A 83 -9.88 13.31 -24.38
N ASP A 84 -8.55 13.41 -24.33
CA ASP A 84 -7.65 12.44 -23.69
C ASP A 84 -7.66 11.04 -24.34
N ILE A 85 -8.11 10.90 -25.59
CA ILE A 85 -8.07 9.65 -26.34
C ILE A 85 -6.72 9.52 -27.07
N ALA A 86 -5.98 8.46 -26.78
CA ALA A 86 -4.68 8.15 -27.38
C ALA A 86 -4.78 8.02 -28.90
N GLN A 87 -4.04 8.85 -29.64
CA GLN A 87 -3.93 8.81 -31.10
C GLN A 87 -2.67 8.10 -31.56
N GLN A 88 -1.56 8.29 -30.84
CA GLN A 88 -0.27 7.65 -31.12
C GLN A 88 0.38 7.20 -29.81
N VAL A 89 0.93 5.98 -29.79
CA VAL A 89 1.73 5.43 -28.69
C VAL A 89 3.10 5.10 -29.26
N ILE A 90 4.16 5.68 -28.68
CA ILE A 90 5.53 5.60 -29.18
C ILE A 90 6.47 5.31 -28.01
N THR A 91 7.38 4.35 -28.15
CA THR A 91 8.47 4.13 -27.18
C THR A 91 9.79 4.49 -27.86
N PRO A 92 10.17 5.79 -27.90
CA PRO A 92 11.43 6.23 -28.50
C PRO A 92 12.64 5.69 -27.72
N GLU A 93 13.77 5.56 -28.40
CA GLU A 93 15.03 5.19 -27.75
C GLU A 93 15.46 6.25 -26.73
N LEU A 94 16.09 5.83 -25.64
CA LEU A 94 16.73 6.74 -24.68
C LEU A 94 18.10 7.19 -25.19
N LYS A 95 18.54 8.38 -24.78
CA LYS A 95 19.96 8.74 -24.85
C LYS A 95 20.77 7.89 -23.88
N THR A 96 22.03 7.68 -24.23
CA THR A 96 23.01 6.98 -23.39
C THR A 96 23.20 7.76 -22.09
N GLU A 97 23.20 7.07 -20.95
CA GLU A 97 23.43 7.69 -19.64
C GLU A 97 24.82 8.37 -19.61
N ILE A 98 24.82 9.71 -19.45
CA ILE A 98 26.05 10.52 -19.39
C ILE A 98 26.58 10.59 -17.96
N THR A 99 25.68 10.69 -16.99
CA THR A 99 26.01 10.60 -15.57
C THR A 99 25.21 9.52 -14.86
N THR A 100 25.62 9.18 -13.64
CA THR A 100 24.87 8.28 -12.76
C THR A 100 23.59 8.92 -12.18
N LYS A 101 23.22 10.15 -12.58
CA LYS A 101 22.11 10.92 -12.02
C LYS A 101 20.78 10.61 -12.72
N LYS A 102 20.15 9.50 -12.36
CA LYS A 102 18.87 9.02 -12.95
C LYS A 102 17.62 9.88 -12.64
N GLU A 103 17.79 11.11 -12.17
CA GLU A 103 16.68 12.06 -11.92
C GLU A 103 16.17 12.70 -13.21
N VAL A 104 17.06 12.93 -14.17
CA VAL A 104 16.76 13.47 -15.50
C VAL A 104 17.13 12.41 -16.51
N ARG A 105 16.32 12.27 -17.56
CA ARG A 105 16.60 11.42 -18.73
C ARG A 105 16.00 12.07 -19.97
N SER A 106 16.61 11.83 -21.11
CA SER A 106 16.15 12.33 -22.40
C SER A 106 16.02 11.20 -23.41
N THR A 107 14.99 11.26 -24.26
CA THR A 107 14.92 10.40 -25.43
C THR A 107 15.94 10.86 -26.47
N LYS A 108 16.35 9.96 -27.37
CA LYS A 108 16.80 10.40 -28.69
C LYS A 108 15.64 11.13 -29.38
N PRO A 109 15.91 12.12 -30.25
CA PRO A 109 14.89 12.75 -31.07
C PRO A 109 14.19 11.74 -31.99
N PHE A 110 12.88 11.91 -32.16
CA PHE A 110 12.01 10.99 -32.89
C PHE A 110 10.91 11.74 -33.65
N THR A 111 10.36 11.11 -34.67
CA THR A 111 9.31 11.69 -35.50
C THR A 111 7.93 11.50 -34.87
N VAL A 112 7.12 12.55 -34.90
CA VAL A 112 5.69 12.55 -34.52
C VAL A 112 4.84 13.09 -35.66
N ASN A 113 3.57 12.72 -35.70
CA ASN A 113 2.61 13.35 -36.61
C ASN A 113 2.40 14.82 -36.20
N ALA A 114 2.33 15.73 -37.16
CA ALA A 114 2.00 17.13 -36.90
C ALA A 114 0.56 17.24 -36.39
N GLY A 115 0.37 17.89 -35.23
CA GLY A 115 -0.94 18.02 -34.60
C GLY A 115 -0.86 18.68 -33.22
N LYS A 116 -2.02 18.81 -32.57
CA LYS A 116 -2.15 19.32 -31.20
C LYS A 116 -2.52 18.17 -30.28
N TYR A 117 -1.63 17.83 -29.35
CA TYR A 117 -1.80 16.66 -28.50
C TYR A 117 -1.52 16.97 -27.03
N LYS A 118 -2.29 16.36 -26.14
CA LYS A 118 -1.94 16.19 -24.73
C LYS A 118 -0.85 15.11 -24.65
N VAL A 119 0.31 15.44 -24.07
CA VAL A 119 1.48 14.55 -24.08
C VAL A 119 1.63 13.82 -22.74
N TYR A 120 1.17 12.58 -22.70
CA TYR A 120 1.38 11.69 -21.56
C TYR A 120 2.77 11.02 -21.69
N VAL A 121 3.50 10.95 -20.58
CA VAL A 121 4.85 10.41 -20.50
C VAL A 121 4.88 9.35 -19.41
N LEU A 122 5.18 8.12 -19.82
CA LEU A 122 5.02 6.91 -19.03
C LEU A 122 6.38 6.19 -18.94
N ALA A 123 7.10 6.38 -17.84
CA ALA A 123 8.41 5.78 -17.66
C ALA A 123 8.29 4.36 -17.11
N ASN A 124 9.12 3.45 -17.63
CA ASN A 124 9.07 2.00 -17.39
C ASN A 124 7.73 1.33 -17.78
N TYR A 125 6.94 1.92 -18.67
CA TYR A 125 5.67 1.34 -19.09
C TYR A 125 5.84 -0.05 -19.72
N GLU A 126 6.83 -0.25 -20.58
CA GLU A 126 7.07 -1.52 -21.26
C GLU A 126 7.34 -2.69 -20.29
N GLN A 127 7.99 -2.40 -19.15
CA GLN A 127 8.26 -3.36 -18.08
C GLN A 127 7.06 -3.62 -17.16
N ASN A 128 5.99 -2.81 -17.25
CA ASN A 128 4.83 -2.87 -16.36
C ASN A 128 3.49 -3.05 -17.10
N LYS A 129 3.47 -3.06 -18.44
CA LYS A 129 2.24 -3.08 -19.25
C LYS A 129 1.34 -4.29 -19.01
N GLU A 130 1.91 -5.44 -18.65
CA GLU A 130 1.15 -6.67 -18.31
C GLU A 130 0.53 -6.61 -16.90
N ASN A 131 1.02 -5.70 -16.06
CA ASN A 131 0.52 -5.42 -14.70
C ASN A 131 -0.60 -4.36 -14.70
N LEU A 132 -1.07 -3.93 -15.88
CA LEU A 132 -2.13 -2.95 -16.07
C LEU A 132 -3.17 -3.43 -17.09
N SER A 133 -4.44 -3.10 -16.87
CA SER A 133 -5.53 -3.34 -17.81
C SER A 133 -6.46 -2.11 -17.88
N PRO A 134 -6.82 -1.61 -19.07
CA PRO A 134 -6.39 -2.07 -20.39
C PRO A 134 -4.91 -1.75 -20.68
N VAL A 135 -4.33 -2.49 -21.62
CA VAL A 135 -3.05 -2.10 -22.26
C VAL A 135 -3.29 -0.84 -23.09
N ILE A 136 -2.36 0.10 -23.03
CA ILE A 136 -2.44 1.40 -23.69
C ILE A 136 -2.07 1.24 -25.17
N VAL A 137 -3.01 1.58 -26.04
CA VAL A 137 -2.92 1.50 -27.51
C VAL A 137 -3.62 2.73 -28.12
N GLY A 138 -3.64 2.84 -29.45
CA GLY A 138 -4.50 3.81 -30.11
C GLY A 138 -5.98 3.58 -29.73
N SER A 139 -6.73 4.67 -29.52
CA SER A 139 -8.09 4.72 -28.96
C SER A 139 -8.23 4.43 -27.44
N THR A 140 -7.14 4.26 -26.69
CA THR A 140 -7.22 4.20 -25.21
C THR A 140 -7.59 5.57 -24.63
N ASP A 141 -8.64 5.62 -23.80
CA ASP A 141 -8.94 6.77 -22.93
C ASP A 141 -7.88 6.85 -21.81
N MET A 142 -7.15 7.96 -21.73
CA MET A 142 -6.06 8.17 -20.77
C MET A 142 -6.54 8.65 -19.39
N LYS A 143 -7.83 8.98 -19.23
CA LYS A 143 -8.49 9.35 -17.97
C LYS A 143 -9.34 8.23 -17.36
N GLN A 144 -9.54 7.11 -18.06
CA GLN A 144 -10.28 5.96 -17.53
C GLN A 144 -9.62 5.34 -16.28
N THR A 145 -10.37 4.49 -15.59
CA THR A 145 -9.84 3.64 -14.51
C THR A 145 -9.04 2.49 -15.10
N PHE A 146 -7.78 2.34 -14.66
CA PHE A 146 -6.95 1.18 -14.95
C PHE A 146 -6.99 0.20 -13.78
N THR A 147 -7.10 -1.09 -14.10
CA THR A 147 -6.96 -2.19 -13.14
C THR A 147 -5.51 -2.60 -13.02
N ILE A 148 -5.04 -2.81 -11.79
CA ILE A 148 -3.70 -3.26 -11.44
C ILE A 148 -3.75 -4.79 -11.33
N THR A 149 -3.08 -5.48 -12.25
CA THR A 149 -3.05 -6.95 -12.35
C THR A 149 -1.78 -7.57 -11.77
N GLY A 150 -0.77 -6.75 -11.44
CA GLY A 150 0.48 -7.19 -10.82
C GLY A 150 1.27 -6.04 -10.20
N SER A 151 2.56 -6.24 -9.93
CA SER A 151 3.40 -5.22 -9.30
C SER A 151 3.70 -4.06 -10.24
N LEU A 152 3.63 -2.82 -9.73
CA LEU A 152 4.06 -1.59 -10.42
C LEU A 152 5.38 -1.04 -9.87
N SER A 153 6.00 -1.77 -8.95
CA SER A 153 7.28 -1.47 -8.29
C SER A 153 8.32 -2.54 -8.62
N ASN A 154 8.38 -2.95 -9.89
CA ASN A 154 9.34 -3.96 -10.35
C ASN A 154 10.78 -3.45 -10.17
N GLU A 155 11.69 -4.36 -9.84
CA GLU A 155 13.07 -4.00 -9.51
C GLU A 155 13.73 -3.29 -10.70
N ASN A 156 14.35 -2.13 -10.45
CA ASN A 156 14.93 -1.26 -11.48
C ASN A 156 13.92 -0.75 -12.55
N ALA A 157 12.62 -0.89 -12.33
CA ALA A 157 11.57 -0.60 -13.31
C ALA A 157 10.26 -0.11 -12.65
N PHE A 158 10.36 0.84 -11.71
CA PHE A 158 9.18 1.44 -11.07
C PHE A 158 8.35 2.20 -12.10
N PHE A 159 7.04 1.90 -12.19
CA PHE A 159 6.17 2.61 -13.12
C PHE A 159 5.96 4.06 -12.67
N MET A 160 6.13 5.00 -13.60
CA MET A 160 5.98 6.43 -13.35
C MET A 160 5.19 7.13 -14.45
N THR A 161 4.44 8.15 -14.06
CA THR A 161 3.50 8.91 -14.91
C THR A 161 3.69 10.41 -14.69
N ASN A 162 3.15 11.27 -15.56
CA ASN A 162 3.16 12.73 -15.34
C ASN A 162 2.73 13.10 -13.90
N ALA A 163 3.57 13.88 -13.21
CA ALA A 163 3.32 14.39 -11.87
C ALA A 163 2.53 15.71 -11.88
N ASP A 164 2.60 16.45 -12.99
CA ASP A 164 1.83 17.65 -13.25
C ASP A 164 0.64 17.37 -14.18
N ASP A 165 -0.29 18.32 -14.24
CA ASP A 165 -1.45 18.21 -15.11
C ASP A 165 -1.01 18.27 -16.58
N VAL A 166 -1.47 17.30 -17.39
CA VAL A 166 -0.99 17.14 -18.78
C VAL A 166 -1.47 18.30 -19.66
N THR A 167 -0.52 18.98 -20.29
CA THR A 167 -0.75 20.13 -21.16
C THR A 167 -0.71 19.75 -22.64
N THR A 168 -1.34 20.57 -23.48
CA THR A 168 -1.33 20.41 -24.93
C THR A 168 -0.06 20.99 -25.53
N THR A 169 0.65 20.19 -26.33
CA THR A 169 1.76 20.62 -27.21
C THR A 169 1.27 20.72 -28.65
N ASP A 170 1.75 21.74 -29.38
CA ASP A 170 1.41 21.99 -30.78
C ASP A 170 2.61 21.71 -31.69
N PHE A 171 2.57 20.55 -32.35
CA PHE A 171 3.58 20.09 -33.31
C PHE A 171 3.28 20.58 -34.75
N THR A 172 2.36 21.53 -34.93
CA THR A 172 2.12 22.20 -36.23
C THR A 172 2.85 23.54 -36.35
N GLN A 173 3.32 24.09 -35.22
CA GLN A 173 4.13 25.32 -35.19
C GLN A 173 5.61 25.03 -35.48
N THR A 174 6.35 26.05 -35.87
CA THR A 174 7.81 25.96 -36.01
C THR A 174 8.45 25.51 -34.70
N ALA A 175 9.28 24.48 -34.75
CA ALA A 175 10.12 24.06 -33.63
C ALA A 175 11.02 25.21 -33.14
N ILE A 176 11.12 25.36 -31.82
CA ILE A 176 11.95 26.39 -31.15
C ILE A 176 12.79 25.83 -29.99
N GLY A 177 12.70 24.53 -29.72
CA GLY A 177 13.53 23.85 -28.72
C GLY A 177 14.86 23.44 -29.31
N GLU A 178 15.91 23.48 -28.50
CA GLU A 178 17.22 22.92 -28.83
C GLU A 178 17.28 21.46 -28.37
N GLU A 179 17.97 20.59 -29.13
CA GLU A 179 18.27 19.24 -28.67
C GLU A 179 19.10 19.26 -27.37
N VAL A 180 18.72 18.40 -26.43
CA VAL A 180 19.40 18.24 -25.13
C VAL A 180 19.98 16.84 -24.95
N ASP A 181 21.01 16.76 -24.11
CA ASP A 181 21.65 15.53 -23.67
C ASP A 181 20.81 14.81 -22.57
N ASP A 182 21.28 13.66 -22.08
CA ASP A 182 20.55 12.85 -21.09
C ASP A 182 20.51 13.49 -19.68
N ASP A 183 21.44 14.39 -19.37
CA ASP A 183 21.45 15.22 -18.15
C ASP A 183 20.54 16.48 -18.30
N GLY A 184 19.98 16.71 -19.50
CA GLY A 184 19.07 17.79 -19.84
C GLY A 184 19.74 19.13 -20.19
N LYS A 185 21.03 19.11 -20.51
CA LYS A 185 21.80 20.26 -21.00
C LYS A 185 21.73 20.32 -22.53
N THR A 186 21.68 21.52 -23.12
CA THR A 186 21.78 21.70 -24.58
C THR A 186 23.03 20.98 -25.14
N GLU A 187 22.85 20.23 -26.22
CA GLU A 187 23.94 19.54 -26.94
C GLU A 187 24.99 20.52 -27.48
N SER A 188 26.19 20.03 -27.82
CA SER A 188 27.26 20.91 -28.30
C SER A 188 26.99 21.49 -29.70
N ASN A 189 26.26 20.75 -30.53
CA ASN A 189 25.72 21.17 -31.83
C ASN A 189 24.23 20.81 -31.85
N PRO A 190 23.36 21.62 -31.22
CA PRO A 190 21.96 21.24 -31.04
C PRO A 190 21.17 21.44 -32.33
N GLU A 191 20.44 20.42 -32.74
CA GLU A 191 19.41 20.55 -33.77
C GLU A 191 18.15 21.22 -33.18
N THR A 192 17.31 21.81 -34.04
CA THR A 192 16.05 22.47 -33.61
C THR A 192 14.87 21.50 -33.68
N LEU A 193 14.16 21.31 -32.57
CA LEU A 193 13.08 20.32 -32.42
C LEU A 193 11.99 20.75 -31.41
N HIS A 194 10.91 19.98 -31.31
CA HIS A 194 9.90 20.15 -30.26
C HIS A 194 10.35 19.45 -28.96
N LEU A 195 11.05 20.19 -28.10
CA LEU A 195 11.46 19.70 -26.79
C LEU A 195 10.30 19.78 -25.80
N VAL A 196 9.77 18.62 -25.40
CA VAL A 196 8.72 18.50 -24.37
C VAL A 196 9.37 18.11 -23.04
N LYS A 197 9.14 18.91 -22.00
CA LYS A 197 9.64 18.65 -20.63
C LYS A 197 8.49 18.18 -19.75
N ALA A 198 8.67 17.06 -19.05
CA ALA A 198 7.65 16.48 -18.18
C ALA A 198 8.21 16.06 -16.82
N ASN A 199 7.62 16.56 -15.73
CA ASN A 199 7.83 15.97 -14.42
C ASN A 199 7.06 14.65 -14.33
N ILE A 200 7.69 13.60 -13.80
CA ILE A 200 7.08 12.28 -13.59
C ILE A 200 7.18 11.84 -12.13
N GLU A 201 6.24 11.04 -11.65
CA GLU A 201 6.26 10.50 -10.28
C GLU A 201 5.89 9.01 -10.26
N ARG A 202 6.36 8.30 -9.23
CA ARG A 202 5.98 6.90 -8.99
C ARG A 202 4.49 6.80 -8.73
N VAL A 203 3.85 5.79 -9.31
CA VAL A 203 2.41 5.52 -9.07
C VAL A 203 2.14 4.77 -7.76
N VAL A 204 3.20 4.27 -7.12
CA VAL A 204 3.16 3.56 -5.83
C VAL A 204 3.63 4.46 -4.68
N SER A 205 3.26 4.08 -3.46
CA SER A 205 3.84 4.55 -2.20
C SER A 205 4.82 3.53 -1.63
N LYS A 206 5.75 3.96 -0.77
CA LYS A 206 6.67 3.10 -0.02
C LYS A 206 6.29 3.03 1.46
N VAL A 207 6.41 1.85 2.07
CA VAL A 207 6.16 1.63 3.50
C VAL A 207 7.35 0.91 4.14
N THR A 208 7.90 1.46 5.23
CA THR A 208 9.01 0.87 6.01
C THR A 208 8.75 0.99 7.51
N PHE A 209 9.61 0.35 8.32
CA PHE A 209 9.43 0.26 9.77
C PHE A 209 10.68 0.68 10.54
N ASP A 210 10.50 1.44 11.62
CA ASP A 210 11.56 1.86 12.57
C ASP A 210 11.46 1.06 13.89
N ASN A 211 11.25 -0.25 13.74
CA ASN A 211 11.24 -1.23 14.84
C ASN A 211 12.39 -2.22 14.64
N THR A 212 13.02 -2.66 15.72
CA THR A 212 13.99 -3.76 15.67
C THR A 212 13.28 -5.10 15.54
N ASP A 213 13.93 -6.07 14.90
CA ASP A 213 13.42 -7.44 14.83
C ASP A 213 13.23 -8.03 16.23
N ASN A 214 12.11 -8.69 16.46
CA ASN A 214 11.74 -9.27 17.76
C ASN A 214 11.76 -8.25 18.92
N GLN A 215 11.43 -6.99 18.65
CA GLN A 215 11.27 -5.97 19.68
C GLN A 215 10.22 -6.42 20.71
N GLU A 216 10.62 -6.51 21.98
CA GLU A 216 9.73 -6.81 23.10
C GLU A 216 9.09 -5.52 23.65
N LEU A 217 7.79 -5.59 23.93
CA LEU A 217 6.98 -4.53 24.52
C LEU A 217 6.22 -5.08 25.73
N SER A 218 6.33 -4.42 26.88
CA SER A 218 5.50 -4.73 28.06
C SER A 218 4.05 -4.34 27.82
N VAL A 219 3.12 -5.24 28.13
CA VAL A 219 1.67 -4.98 28.14
C VAL A 219 1.21 -4.90 29.59
N LYS A 220 0.52 -3.82 29.96
CA LYS A 220 0.21 -3.51 31.36
C LYS A 220 -1.25 -3.22 31.60
N ASP A 221 -1.74 -3.66 32.76
CA ASP A 221 -2.97 -3.15 33.37
C ASP A 221 -2.59 -2.27 34.58
N GLY A 222 -2.87 -0.98 34.48
CA GLY A 222 -2.33 0.03 35.40
C GLY A 222 -0.79 -0.07 35.53
N PRO A 223 -0.23 -0.27 36.74
CA PRO A 223 1.20 -0.44 36.94
C PRO A 223 1.71 -1.87 36.65
N THR A 224 0.81 -2.86 36.61
CA THR A 224 1.14 -4.30 36.59
C THR A 224 1.41 -4.79 35.18
N GLU A 225 2.52 -5.50 34.96
CA GLU A 225 2.76 -6.22 33.71
C GLU A 225 1.87 -7.48 33.67
N ILE A 226 1.02 -7.57 32.65
CA ILE A 226 0.10 -8.69 32.43
C ILE A 226 0.56 -9.59 31.27
N ALA A 227 1.44 -9.09 30.40
CA ALA A 227 2.05 -9.87 29.32
C ALA A 227 3.29 -9.16 28.74
N LYS A 228 4.05 -9.92 27.96
CA LYS A 228 5.05 -9.42 27.02
C LYS A 228 4.59 -9.66 25.59
N ALA A 229 4.84 -8.70 24.71
CA ALA A 229 4.50 -8.78 23.30
C ALA A 229 5.76 -8.62 22.44
N THR A 230 6.15 -9.66 21.72
CA THR A 230 7.33 -9.67 20.85
C THR A 230 6.89 -9.45 19.40
N LEU A 231 7.32 -8.35 18.77
CA LEU A 231 7.00 -8.06 17.37
C LEU A 231 7.85 -8.91 16.42
N ASN A 232 7.25 -9.91 15.78
CA ASN A 232 7.97 -10.86 14.93
C ASN A 232 7.91 -10.51 13.44
N GLY A 233 6.88 -9.80 12.97
CA GLY A 233 6.80 -9.47 11.55
C GLY A 233 5.65 -8.55 11.17
N VAL A 234 5.67 -8.12 9.91
CA VAL A 234 4.75 -7.15 9.31
C VAL A 234 4.32 -7.60 7.92
N SER A 235 3.11 -7.22 7.52
CA SER A 235 2.53 -7.47 6.19
C SER A 235 1.53 -6.36 5.85
N LEU A 236 1.35 -6.03 4.58
CA LEU A 236 0.28 -5.10 4.17
C LEU A 236 -1.06 -5.82 3.99
N ILE A 237 -2.15 -5.07 4.08
CA ILE A 237 -3.50 -5.50 3.69
C ILE A 237 -4.24 -4.39 2.94
N ASN A 238 -5.32 -4.74 2.25
CA ASN A 238 -6.18 -3.84 1.48
C ASN A 238 -5.40 -3.03 0.44
N LEU A 239 -4.69 -3.72 -0.45
CA LEU A 239 -3.95 -3.08 -1.55
C LEU A 239 -4.92 -2.74 -2.68
N ASN A 240 -4.98 -1.48 -3.10
CA ASN A 240 -5.90 -1.03 -4.15
C ASN A 240 -5.62 -1.75 -5.48
N LYS A 241 -6.66 -2.27 -6.13
CA LYS A 241 -6.60 -2.91 -7.45
C LYS A 241 -6.83 -1.95 -8.61
N LYS A 242 -7.03 -0.65 -8.36
CA LYS A 242 -7.40 0.34 -9.38
C LYS A 242 -6.58 1.62 -9.24
N MET A 243 -6.33 2.29 -10.35
CA MET A 243 -5.66 3.59 -10.38
C MET A 243 -6.10 4.45 -11.58
N TYR A 244 -5.89 5.75 -11.47
CA TYR A 244 -5.77 6.64 -12.64
C TYR A 244 -4.29 6.81 -13.00
N LEU A 245 -3.97 6.89 -14.30
CA LEU A 245 -2.60 7.14 -14.76
C LEU A 245 -2.07 8.46 -14.18
N THR A 246 -2.76 9.57 -14.41
CA THR A 246 -2.45 10.87 -13.78
C THR A 246 -3.29 11.06 -12.52
N LYS A 247 -2.67 11.52 -11.42
CA LYS A 247 -3.39 11.81 -10.16
C LYS A 247 -4.53 12.83 -10.35
N LYS A 248 -5.66 12.62 -9.68
CA LYS A 248 -6.76 13.59 -9.59
C LYS A 248 -6.66 14.31 -8.24
N LYS A 249 -6.12 15.53 -8.23
CA LYS A 249 -5.92 16.34 -7.01
C LYS A 249 -7.27 16.69 -6.36
N VAL A 250 -7.37 16.59 -5.03
CA VAL A 250 -8.54 17.02 -4.26
C VAL A 250 -8.14 17.93 -3.10
N SER A 251 -8.95 18.96 -2.85
CA SER A 251 -8.76 19.87 -1.71
C SER A 251 -9.40 19.28 -0.46
N VAL A 252 -8.59 18.78 0.47
CA VAL A 252 -9.04 18.37 1.81
C VAL A 252 -8.88 19.53 2.81
N ALA A 253 -9.96 19.84 3.53
CA ALA A 253 -9.95 20.88 4.57
C ALA A 253 -9.46 20.32 5.90
N ALA A 254 -8.14 20.10 6.02
CA ALA A 254 -7.52 19.68 7.27
C ALA A 254 -7.63 20.78 8.35
N THR A 255 -8.00 20.41 9.57
CA THR A 255 -8.09 21.32 10.73
C THR A 255 -6.72 21.78 11.23
N ASN A 256 -5.66 21.06 10.86
CA ASN A 256 -4.28 21.42 11.14
C ASN A 256 -3.58 21.98 9.88
N THR A 257 -2.53 22.79 10.06
CA THR A 257 -1.72 23.32 8.96
C THR A 257 -0.75 22.27 8.40
N TRP A 258 -1.31 21.19 7.83
CA TRP A 258 -0.58 20.21 7.01
C TRP A 258 -0.31 20.72 5.59
N THR A 259 0.18 21.95 5.47
CA THR A 259 0.24 22.74 4.23
C THR A 259 1.23 22.27 3.17
N LYS A 260 1.83 21.08 3.30
CA LYS A 260 2.95 20.61 2.46
C LYS A 260 2.67 19.32 1.66
N TYR A 261 1.62 18.58 2.02
CA TYR A 261 1.23 17.36 1.32
C TYR A 261 -0.17 17.51 0.74
N PHE A 262 -0.38 16.93 -0.43
CA PHE A 262 -1.65 16.98 -1.16
C PHE A 262 -2.36 15.64 -1.03
N TYR A 263 -3.69 15.66 -1.11
CA TYR A 263 -4.51 14.46 -1.22
C TYR A 263 -5.08 14.33 -2.64
N VAL A 264 -5.56 13.14 -2.97
CA VAL A 264 -6.01 12.77 -4.32
C VAL A 264 -7.27 11.91 -4.24
N GLU A 265 -7.98 11.84 -5.37
CA GLU A 265 -9.06 10.89 -5.59
C GLU A 265 -8.57 9.75 -6.50
N ASP A 266 -8.60 8.53 -5.98
CA ASP A 266 -8.45 7.31 -6.78
C ASP A 266 -9.82 6.77 -7.26
N PRO A 267 -9.86 5.68 -8.06
CA PRO A 267 -11.12 5.12 -8.59
C PRO A 267 -12.11 4.57 -7.54
N ASN A 268 -11.65 4.28 -6.33
CA ASN A 268 -12.43 3.71 -5.22
C ASN A 268 -12.74 4.73 -4.11
N TYR A 269 -12.38 6.01 -4.28
CA TYR A 269 -12.41 7.05 -3.24
C TYR A 269 -13.71 7.22 -2.44
N ASN A 270 -14.86 6.99 -3.08
CA ASN A 270 -16.19 7.05 -2.44
C ASN A 270 -16.85 5.68 -2.26
N ASN A 271 -16.17 4.59 -2.62
CA ASN A 271 -16.75 3.26 -2.62
C ASN A 271 -16.54 2.57 -1.27
N THR A 272 -17.64 2.17 -0.62
CA THR A 272 -17.66 1.41 0.63
C THR A 272 -18.17 -0.02 0.44
N THR A 273 -18.21 -0.49 -0.81
CA THR A 273 -18.79 -1.77 -1.22
C THR A 273 -17.87 -2.53 -2.18
N ASP A 274 -18.18 -3.80 -2.43
CA ASP A 274 -17.47 -4.64 -3.42
C ASP A 274 -15.96 -4.78 -3.14
N LEU A 275 -15.60 -4.99 -1.86
CA LEU A 275 -14.21 -4.94 -1.39
C LEU A 275 -13.30 -5.93 -2.12
N GLU A 276 -13.77 -7.14 -2.44
CA GLU A 276 -12.96 -8.18 -3.10
C GLU A 276 -12.53 -7.79 -4.52
N ASN A 277 -13.33 -7.03 -5.26
CA ASN A 277 -12.96 -6.56 -6.61
C ASN A 277 -12.08 -5.30 -6.56
N ASN A 278 -12.18 -4.51 -5.48
CA ASN A 278 -11.50 -3.22 -5.36
C ASN A 278 -10.16 -3.31 -4.64
N PHE A 279 -9.99 -4.28 -3.74
CA PHE A 279 -8.81 -4.45 -2.90
C PHE A 279 -8.29 -5.90 -2.94
N ALA A 280 -6.98 -6.05 -2.78
CA ALA A 280 -6.31 -7.34 -2.59
C ALA A 280 -5.91 -7.51 -1.12
N GLN A 281 -5.70 -8.76 -0.71
CA GLN A 281 -5.11 -9.12 0.58
C GLN A 281 -5.93 -8.61 1.78
N ALA A 282 -7.20 -9.01 1.89
CA ALA A 282 -8.03 -8.76 3.08
C ALA A 282 -7.53 -9.50 4.34
N LYS A 283 -6.68 -10.52 4.16
CA LYS A 283 -6.00 -11.28 5.22
C LYS A 283 -4.55 -11.49 4.83
N ALA A 284 -3.62 -11.23 5.76
CA ALA A 284 -2.19 -11.38 5.53
C ALA A 284 -1.74 -12.84 5.71
N SER A 285 -0.96 -13.34 4.75
CA SER A 285 -0.33 -14.66 4.76
C SER A 285 1.15 -14.59 5.13
N ASP A 286 1.86 -13.64 4.54
CA ASP A 286 3.32 -13.58 4.53
C ASP A 286 3.83 -12.40 5.35
N PHE A 287 4.75 -12.67 6.28
CA PHE A 287 5.24 -11.70 7.25
C PHE A 287 6.75 -11.56 7.15
N SER A 288 7.22 -10.34 6.85
CA SER A 288 8.63 -9.99 6.85
C SER A 288 9.05 -9.44 8.21
N ASN A 289 10.31 -9.66 8.59
CA ASN A 289 10.91 -9.02 9.77
C ASN A 289 10.85 -7.47 9.64
N PRO A 290 10.50 -6.72 10.70
CA PRO A 290 10.30 -5.27 10.60
C PRO A 290 11.50 -4.49 10.05
N SER A 291 12.73 -4.79 10.51
CA SER A 291 13.92 -4.01 10.12
C SER A 291 14.36 -4.23 8.66
N ALA A 292 13.94 -5.33 8.04
CA ALA A 292 14.21 -5.65 6.64
C ALA A 292 13.01 -5.36 5.72
N ALA A 293 11.84 -5.03 6.26
CA ALA A 293 10.60 -4.87 5.50
C ALA A 293 10.55 -3.51 4.79
N ALA A 294 10.56 -3.55 3.46
CA ALA A 294 10.21 -2.44 2.59
C ALA A 294 9.11 -2.89 1.62
N PHE A 295 7.91 -2.37 1.80
CA PHE A 295 6.76 -2.68 0.93
C PHE A 295 6.47 -1.52 -0.01
N TYR A 296 5.89 -1.85 -1.16
CA TYR A 296 5.31 -0.89 -2.08
C TYR A 296 3.83 -1.20 -2.25
N CYS A 297 3.01 -0.17 -2.28
CA CYS A 297 1.57 -0.29 -2.42
C CYS A 297 1.05 0.74 -3.43
N PRO A 298 0.01 0.44 -4.20
CA PRO A 298 -0.69 1.44 -5.00
C PRO A 298 -1.25 2.58 -4.15
N GLU A 299 -1.62 3.66 -4.83
CA GLU A 299 -2.43 4.72 -4.26
C GLU A 299 -3.77 4.17 -3.74
N ASN A 300 -4.12 4.49 -2.49
CA ASN A 300 -5.37 4.12 -1.85
C ASN A 300 -5.83 5.26 -0.94
N THR A 301 -6.88 5.95 -1.34
CA THR A 301 -7.33 7.25 -0.82
C THR A 301 -8.84 7.27 -0.76
N MET A 302 -9.40 7.90 0.27
CA MET A 302 -10.83 7.80 0.54
C MET A 302 -11.40 9.11 1.08
N ALA A 303 -12.68 9.35 0.77
CA ALA A 303 -13.48 10.34 1.47
C ALA A 303 -13.56 10.00 2.98
N ALA A 304 -13.80 11.01 3.83
CA ALA A 304 -13.86 10.85 5.29
C ALA A 304 -14.81 9.72 5.76
N ALA A 305 -15.95 9.55 5.08
CA ALA A 305 -16.95 8.52 5.38
C ALA A 305 -16.59 7.10 4.89
N ALA A 306 -15.51 6.96 4.11
CA ALA A 306 -15.01 5.71 3.55
C ALA A 306 -13.64 5.30 4.15
N GLN A 307 -13.22 5.95 5.24
CA GLN A 307 -12.05 5.55 6.04
C GLN A 307 -12.42 4.36 6.95
N LEU A 308 -12.58 3.18 6.34
CA LEU A 308 -13.09 1.96 6.95
C LEU A 308 -12.08 0.80 6.83
N ASN A 309 -12.06 -0.05 7.85
CA ASN A 309 -11.14 -1.17 8.00
C ASN A 309 -11.07 -2.12 6.77
N GLY A 310 -12.16 -2.26 6.01
CA GLY A 310 -12.23 -3.17 4.86
C GLY A 310 -11.56 -2.66 3.58
N GLN A 311 -11.19 -1.37 3.54
CA GLN A 311 -10.69 -0.72 2.33
C GLN A 311 -9.39 0.07 2.53
N THR A 312 -9.15 0.59 3.73
CA THR A 312 -7.94 1.37 4.03
C THR A 312 -6.69 0.50 3.95
N THR A 313 -5.65 0.91 3.22
CA THR A 313 -4.36 0.19 3.25
C THR A 313 -3.78 0.22 4.66
N GLY A 314 -3.57 -0.98 5.21
CA GLY A 314 -3.12 -1.18 6.58
C GLY A 314 -1.90 -2.08 6.67
N VAL A 315 -1.35 -2.18 7.88
CA VAL A 315 -0.32 -3.14 8.25
C VAL A 315 -0.89 -4.10 9.29
N VAL A 316 -0.73 -5.39 9.04
CA VAL A 316 -0.91 -6.45 10.04
C VAL A 316 0.46 -6.74 10.66
N TYR A 317 0.55 -6.56 11.97
CA TYR A 317 1.71 -6.89 12.79
C TYR A 317 1.50 -8.26 13.42
N LYS A 318 2.40 -9.22 13.14
CA LYS A 318 2.44 -10.53 13.78
C LYS A 318 3.26 -10.45 15.06
N VAL A 319 2.66 -10.88 16.17
CA VAL A 319 3.21 -10.74 17.51
C VAL A 319 3.07 -12.05 18.29
N THR A 320 4.12 -12.47 18.98
CA THR A 320 4.03 -13.48 20.04
C THR A 320 3.66 -12.76 21.34
N TYR A 321 2.46 -13.02 21.84
CA TYR A 321 1.96 -12.53 23.11
C TYR A 321 2.20 -13.60 24.17
N THR A 322 2.92 -13.26 25.23
CA THR A 322 3.24 -14.16 26.36
C THR A 322 2.58 -13.61 27.62
N PRO A 323 1.43 -14.14 28.06
CA PRO A 323 0.79 -13.69 29.30
C PRO A 323 1.68 -13.97 30.51
N ASP A 324 1.71 -13.04 31.47
CA ASP A 324 2.41 -13.22 32.73
C ASP A 324 1.82 -14.41 33.51
N THR A 325 2.68 -15.19 34.16
CA THR A 325 2.28 -16.45 34.80
C THR A 325 1.35 -16.26 36.00
N ASN A 326 1.36 -15.07 36.62
CA ASN A 326 0.58 -14.75 37.82
C ASN A 326 -0.58 -13.77 37.52
N ASN A 327 -0.39 -12.84 36.58
CA ASN A 327 -1.30 -11.72 36.32
C ASN A 327 -1.95 -11.76 34.92
N GLY A 328 -1.43 -12.57 33.99
CA GLY A 328 -1.89 -12.63 32.60
C GLY A 328 -3.03 -13.62 32.34
N TYR A 329 -3.37 -14.47 33.30
CA TYR A 329 -4.38 -15.53 33.16
C TYR A 329 -5.60 -15.29 34.04
N SER A 330 -6.77 -15.58 33.48
CA SER A 330 -8.07 -15.49 34.12
C SER A 330 -8.36 -16.77 34.90
N VAL A 331 -8.62 -16.62 36.20
CA VAL A 331 -8.79 -17.73 37.14
C VAL A 331 -10.13 -17.59 37.86
N LEU A 332 -10.96 -18.63 37.83
CA LEU A 332 -12.09 -18.76 38.75
C LEU A 332 -11.60 -19.48 40.02
N ILE A 333 -12.06 -19.01 41.18
CA ILE A 333 -11.60 -19.50 42.47
C ILE A 333 -12.75 -20.22 43.16
N GLN A 334 -12.54 -21.46 43.58
CA GLN A 334 -13.55 -22.17 44.37
C GLN A 334 -13.83 -21.38 45.66
N ASN A 335 -15.11 -21.08 45.90
CA ASN A 335 -15.62 -20.22 46.97
C ASN A 335 -15.23 -18.73 46.84
N GLY A 336 -14.85 -18.30 45.64
CA GLY A 336 -14.70 -16.89 45.30
C GLY A 336 -16.03 -16.15 45.37
N THR A 337 -15.97 -14.83 45.62
CA THR A 337 -17.13 -13.98 45.88
C THR A 337 -17.80 -13.44 44.62
N ASP A 338 -17.12 -13.45 43.47
CA ASP A 338 -17.70 -13.04 42.20
C ASP A 338 -18.69 -14.10 41.66
N ILE A 339 -19.61 -13.67 40.79
CA ILE A 339 -20.68 -14.53 40.28
C ILE A 339 -20.18 -15.72 39.45
N TYR A 340 -19.05 -15.59 38.75
CA TYR A 340 -18.49 -16.69 37.96
C TYR A 340 -17.87 -17.75 38.87
N SER A 341 -17.09 -17.33 39.86
CA SER A 341 -16.54 -18.22 40.89
C SER A 341 -17.64 -18.93 41.70
N GLN A 342 -18.73 -18.23 42.03
CA GLN A 342 -19.89 -18.86 42.67
C GLN A 342 -20.54 -19.94 41.79
N LYS A 343 -20.72 -19.68 40.49
CA LYS A 343 -21.24 -20.68 39.54
C LYS A 343 -20.27 -21.85 39.35
N PHE A 344 -18.97 -21.61 39.32
CA PHE A 344 -17.95 -22.66 39.29
C PHE A 344 -18.01 -23.56 40.52
N THR A 345 -18.09 -23.00 41.73
CA THR A 345 -18.35 -23.78 42.96
C THR A 345 -19.65 -24.58 42.88
N ALA A 346 -20.73 -23.99 42.37
CA ALA A 346 -22.01 -24.69 42.27
C ALA A 346 -21.98 -25.88 41.29
N VAL A 347 -21.20 -25.79 40.21
CA VAL A 347 -20.98 -26.91 39.27
C VAL A 347 -20.12 -28.01 39.89
N LEU A 348 -19.05 -27.65 40.61
CA LEU A 348 -18.20 -28.60 41.36
C LEU A 348 -18.94 -29.32 42.50
N ALA A 349 -20.08 -28.79 42.95
CA ALA A 349 -20.88 -29.30 44.07
C ALA A 349 -22.09 -30.14 43.62
N LEU A 350 -22.25 -30.43 42.33
CA LEU A 350 -23.28 -31.35 41.84
C LEU A 350 -22.97 -32.79 42.25
N ASP A 351 -23.98 -33.58 42.59
CA ASP A 351 -23.84 -35.02 42.88
C ASP A 351 -23.19 -35.81 41.72
N THR A 352 -23.30 -35.29 40.49
CA THR A 352 -22.59 -35.79 39.31
C THR A 352 -22.40 -34.63 38.32
N HIS A 353 -21.14 -34.35 37.99
CA HIS A 353 -20.71 -33.39 36.97
C HIS A 353 -19.65 -34.02 36.07
N ASN A 354 -19.31 -33.36 34.96
CA ASN A 354 -18.34 -33.89 34.01
C ASN A 354 -16.93 -33.96 34.60
N ALA A 355 -16.29 -35.13 34.55
CA ALA A 355 -14.97 -35.38 35.16
C ALA A 355 -13.83 -34.47 34.63
N ALA A 356 -14.00 -33.78 33.50
CA ALA A 356 -13.06 -32.80 32.97
C ALA A 356 -13.16 -31.41 33.63
N ILE A 357 -14.12 -31.21 34.55
CA ILE A 357 -14.22 -30.04 35.42
C ILE A 357 -13.57 -30.41 36.77
N THR A 358 -12.42 -29.82 37.04
CA THR A 358 -11.65 -30.01 38.28
C THR A 358 -11.48 -28.70 39.03
N ASP A 359 -11.19 -28.79 40.33
CA ASP A 359 -10.97 -27.64 41.22
C ASP A 359 -9.78 -26.76 40.81
N ASN A 360 -8.78 -27.34 40.12
CA ASN A 360 -7.56 -26.65 39.68
C ASN A 360 -7.50 -26.36 38.17
N MET A 361 -8.55 -26.69 37.39
CA MET A 361 -8.56 -26.54 35.91
C MET A 361 -8.24 -25.13 35.39
N PHE A 362 -8.44 -24.08 36.19
CA PHE A 362 -8.10 -22.69 35.85
C PHE A 362 -6.64 -22.29 36.15
N LYS A 363 -5.93 -23.07 36.96
CA LYS A 363 -4.53 -22.82 37.35
C LYS A 363 -3.56 -23.70 36.55
N ASP A 364 -3.97 -24.94 36.32
CA ASP A 364 -3.17 -25.98 35.68
C ASP A 364 -3.02 -25.73 34.18
N GLU A 365 -1.86 -26.10 33.64
CA GLU A 365 -1.66 -26.18 32.19
C GLU A 365 -2.43 -27.37 31.61
N LEU A 366 -2.66 -27.36 30.30
CA LEU A 366 -3.34 -28.47 29.64
C LEU A 366 -2.38 -29.68 29.56
N GLU A 367 -2.75 -30.83 30.13
CA GLU A 367 -1.91 -32.04 30.10
C GLU A 367 -1.60 -32.55 28.68
N VAL A 368 -2.41 -32.17 27.67
CA VAL A 368 -2.29 -32.69 26.29
C VAL A 368 -2.48 -31.57 25.25
N GLY A 369 -1.36 -30.93 24.86
CA GLY A 369 -1.23 -29.89 23.82
C GLY A 369 -1.43 -28.46 24.35
N PRO A 370 -1.35 -27.41 23.50
CA PRO A 370 -0.80 -27.30 22.14
C PRO A 370 0.73 -27.06 22.18
N LYS A 371 1.32 -26.32 21.22
CA LYS A 371 2.72 -25.85 21.30
C LYS A 371 2.96 -25.06 22.61
N ALA A 372 4.19 -25.08 23.13
CA ALA A 372 4.56 -24.29 24.31
C ALA A 372 4.21 -22.80 24.13
N GLY A 373 3.70 -22.16 25.19
CA GLY A 373 3.24 -20.76 25.16
C GLY A 373 1.85 -20.53 24.55
N SER A 374 1.12 -21.58 24.15
CA SER A 374 -0.27 -21.42 23.68
C SER A 374 -1.25 -21.14 24.82
N PHE A 375 -2.32 -20.42 24.52
CA PHE A 375 -3.44 -20.19 25.43
C PHE A 375 -4.77 -20.09 24.68
N TYR A 376 -5.86 -20.09 25.44
CA TYR A 376 -7.22 -19.90 24.94
C TYR A 376 -7.77 -18.56 25.39
N GLU A 377 -8.64 -17.95 24.60
CA GLU A 377 -9.27 -16.67 24.91
C GLU A 377 -10.79 -16.73 24.75
N TYR A 378 -11.49 -15.96 25.57
CA TYR A 378 -12.93 -15.72 25.47
C TYR A 378 -13.28 -14.32 25.97
N LYS A 379 -13.83 -13.45 25.11
CA LYS A 379 -14.26 -12.07 25.43
C LYS A 379 -13.17 -11.22 26.12
N GLY A 380 -11.90 -11.45 25.80
CA GLY A 380 -10.74 -10.76 26.37
C GLY A 380 -10.13 -11.45 27.61
N PHE A 381 -10.75 -12.51 28.14
CA PHE A 381 -10.20 -13.32 29.23
C PHE A 381 -9.32 -14.43 28.66
N ILE A 382 -8.13 -14.63 29.25
CA ILE A 382 -7.09 -15.56 28.77
C ILE A 382 -6.96 -16.76 29.72
N PHE A 383 -6.91 -17.98 29.19
CA PHE A 383 -6.89 -19.22 29.97
C PHE A 383 -5.77 -20.16 29.50
N LYS A 384 -5.01 -20.74 30.43
CA LYS A 384 -3.99 -21.78 30.13
C LYS A 384 -4.63 -23.06 29.58
N ASN A 385 -5.82 -23.39 30.08
CA ASN A 385 -6.49 -24.65 29.83
C ASN A 385 -7.73 -24.46 28.94
N LYS A 386 -7.88 -25.32 27.93
CA LYS A 386 -9.03 -25.35 27.01
C LYS A 386 -10.36 -25.49 27.75
N ASN A 387 -10.40 -26.40 28.73
CA ASN A 387 -11.61 -26.72 29.47
C ASN A 387 -12.00 -25.56 30.40
N ALA A 388 -11.02 -24.82 30.95
CA ALA A 388 -11.28 -23.59 31.71
C ALA A 388 -11.99 -22.54 30.84
N ALA A 389 -11.50 -22.29 29.62
CA ALA A 389 -12.15 -21.38 28.68
C ALA A 389 -13.56 -21.85 28.28
N TYR A 390 -13.75 -23.16 28.05
CA TYR A 390 -15.06 -23.73 27.71
C TYR A 390 -16.05 -23.63 28.88
N LEU A 391 -15.61 -23.87 30.12
CA LEU A 391 -16.45 -23.75 31.29
C LEU A 391 -16.80 -22.28 31.58
N TYR A 392 -15.85 -21.36 31.42
CA TYR A 392 -16.11 -19.93 31.52
C TYR A 392 -17.15 -19.47 30.47
N CYS A 393 -17.01 -19.92 29.22
CA CYS A 393 -17.99 -19.67 28.15
C CYS A 393 -19.38 -20.27 28.48
N ALA A 394 -19.42 -21.46 29.07
CA ALA A 394 -20.66 -22.09 29.52
C ALA A 394 -21.33 -21.31 30.67
N ILE A 395 -20.55 -20.78 31.62
CA ILE A 395 -21.04 -19.93 32.72
C ILE A 395 -21.58 -18.60 32.17
N ASP A 396 -20.82 -17.86 31.34
CA ASP A 396 -21.25 -16.56 30.77
C ASP A 396 -22.60 -16.68 30.04
N LYS A 397 -22.74 -17.70 29.19
CA LYS A 397 -23.96 -17.91 28.39
C LYS A 397 -25.16 -18.44 29.19
N ASN A 398 -24.94 -18.88 30.43
CA ASN A 398 -25.97 -19.47 31.30
C ASN A 398 -25.96 -18.84 32.71
N LEU A 399 -25.57 -17.56 32.83
CA LEU A 399 -25.32 -16.89 34.12
C LEU A 399 -26.55 -16.88 35.05
N SER A 400 -27.76 -16.86 34.49
CA SER A 400 -29.02 -16.93 35.21
C SER A 400 -29.57 -18.34 35.43
N ALA A 401 -28.94 -19.39 34.88
CA ALA A 401 -29.42 -20.77 34.95
C ALA A 401 -28.81 -21.56 36.12
N GLU A 402 -29.38 -22.74 36.41
CA GLU A 402 -28.87 -23.68 37.40
C GLU A 402 -27.55 -24.33 36.97
N ALA A 403 -26.76 -24.80 37.95
CA ALA A 403 -25.44 -25.40 37.70
C ALA A 403 -25.48 -26.62 36.77
N SER A 404 -26.56 -27.41 36.80
CA SER A 404 -26.76 -28.54 35.89
C SER A 404 -26.82 -28.13 34.41
N ALA A 405 -27.42 -26.98 34.09
CA ALA A 405 -27.46 -26.45 32.72
C ALA A 405 -26.07 -26.02 32.25
N ILE A 406 -25.24 -25.46 33.13
CA ILE A 406 -23.84 -25.10 32.86
C ILE A 406 -23.01 -26.37 32.59
N ASN A 407 -23.18 -27.43 33.39
CA ASN A 407 -22.53 -28.72 33.14
C ASN A 407 -22.92 -29.31 31.76
N THR A 408 -24.21 -29.33 31.43
CA THR A 408 -24.68 -29.81 30.12
C THR A 408 -24.15 -28.97 28.95
N ALA A 409 -24.04 -27.65 29.11
CA ALA A 409 -23.44 -26.78 28.08
C ALA A 409 -21.94 -27.07 27.90
N PHE A 410 -21.19 -27.27 28.99
CA PHE A 410 -19.78 -27.65 28.96
C PHE A 410 -19.57 -29.02 28.29
N GLU A 411 -20.40 -30.01 28.59
CA GLU A 411 -20.39 -31.33 27.92
C GLU A 411 -20.58 -31.20 26.40
N GLY A 412 -21.53 -30.36 25.98
CA GLY A 412 -21.69 -29.99 24.56
C GLY A 412 -20.39 -29.44 23.97
N TYR A 413 -19.71 -28.53 24.68
CA TYR A 413 -18.45 -27.91 24.24
C TYR A 413 -17.26 -28.86 24.14
N LEU A 414 -17.23 -29.95 24.92
CA LEU A 414 -16.23 -31.02 24.73
C LEU A 414 -16.40 -31.75 23.40
N THR A 415 -17.63 -31.87 22.89
CA THR A 415 -17.92 -32.52 21.59
C THR A 415 -17.83 -31.56 20.41
N LYS A 416 -18.16 -30.28 20.61
CA LYS A 416 -18.13 -29.22 19.60
C LYS A 416 -17.67 -27.91 20.24
N ALA A 417 -16.43 -27.52 19.94
CA ALA A 417 -15.84 -26.27 20.45
C ALA A 417 -16.78 -25.05 20.24
N PRO A 418 -16.96 -24.20 21.26
CA PRO A 418 -17.71 -22.96 21.13
C PRO A 418 -16.98 -22.01 20.17
N ALA A 419 -17.72 -21.42 19.23
CA ALA A 419 -17.16 -20.60 18.15
C ALA A 419 -16.43 -19.33 18.64
N ASP A 420 -16.78 -18.84 19.82
CA ASP A 420 -16.24 -17.62 20.44
C ASP A 420 -15.00 -17.88 21.31
N VAL A 421 -14.53 -19.13 21.44
CA VAL A 421 -13.30 -19.47 22.19
C VAL A 421 -12.17 -19.72 21.20
N HIS A 422 -11.18 -18.84 21.22
CA HIS A 422 -10.11 -18.83 20.24
C HIS A 422 -8.81 -19.41 20.81
N LEU A 423 -8.10 -20.22 20.02
CA LEU A 423 -6.78 -20.75 20.36
C LEU A 423 -5.70 -19.85 19.77
N TYR A 424 -4.83 -19.33 20.63
CA TYR A 424 -3.63 -18.60 20.26
C TYR A 424 -2.45 -19.57 20.30
N GLU A 425 -2.20 -20.27 19.19
CA GLU A 425 -1.11 -21.25 19.11
C GLU A 425 0.26 -20.58 19.25
N ALA A 426 1.07 -21.06 20.20
CA ALA A 426 2.34 -20.46 20.61
C ALA A 426 2.25 -18.95 20.93
N GLY A 427 1.08 -18.50 21.40
CA GLY A 427 0.81 -17.09 21.73
C GLY A 427 0.73 -16.15 20.53
N VAL A 428 0.71 -16.67 19.30
CA VAL A 428 0.67 -15.82 18.09
C VAL A 428 -0.66 -15.09 18.00
N CYS A 429 -0.60 -13.76 17.94
CA CYS A 429 -1.72 -12.86 17.67
C CYS A 429 -1.32 -11.80 16.63
N TYR A 430 -2.32 -11.02 16.20
CA TYR A 430 -2.19 -10.04 15.14
C TYR A 430 -2.81 -8.69 15.53
N TYR A 431 -2.15 -7.61 15.13
CA TYR A 431 -2.66 -6.25 15.30
C TYR A 431 -2.73 -5.57 13.95
N THR A 432 -3.85 -4.93 13.65
CA THR A 432 -4.04 -4.19 12.40
C THR A 432 -3.97 -2.70 12.69
N ALA A 433 -3.17 -1.95 11.94
CA ALA A 433 -3.10 -0.49 12.03
C ALA A 433 -3.08 0.15 10.64
N TRP A 434 -3.84 1.23 10.50
CA TRP A 434 -4.07 1.90 9.22
C TRP A 434 -3.02 2.96 8.92
N ILE A 435 -2.60 3.06 7.66
CA ILE A 435 -1.58 4.02 7.24
C ILE A 435 -2.18 5.43 7.28
N LYS A 436 -1.60 6.29 8.12
CA LYS A 436 -2.02 7.69 8.28
C LYS A 436 -1.28 8.57 7.28
N HIS A 437 -2.01 9.18 6.35
CA HIS A 437 -1.49 10.29 5.55
C HIS A 437 -1.33 11.55 6.40
N ASN A 438 -2.38 12.03 7.09
CA ASN A 438 -2.27 13.10 8.10
C ASN A 438 -2.33 12.52 9.54
N PRO A 439 -1.21 12.05 10.13
CA PRO A 439 -1.18 11.50 11.49
C PRO A 439 -1.53 12.50 12.60
N LYS A 440 -1.61 13.80 12.30
CA LYS A 440 -2.06 14.84 13.24
C LYS A 440 -3.53 15.24 13.04
N GLY A 441 -4.23 14.63 12.08
CA GLY A 441 -5.61 14.97 11.73
C GLY A 441 -6.62 14.59 12.82
N ALA A 442 -7.75 15.31 12.85
CA ALA A 442 -8.84 15.08 13.80
C ALA A 442 -9.48 13.67 13.63
N GLN A 443 -10.40 13.27 14.51
CA GLN A 443 -11.08 11.98 14.37
C GLN A 443 -11.85 11.91 13.03
N MET A 444 -11.58 10.87 12.23
CA MET A 444 -12.18 10.61 10.91
C MET A 444 -12.08 11.78 9.92
N GLU A 445 -11.08 12.65 10.06
CA GLU A 445 -10.83 13.79 9.17
C GLU A 445 -10.52 13.33 7.74
N ALA A 446 -10.97 14.07 6.72
CA ALA A 446 -10.65 13.77 5.32
C ALA A 446 -9.13 13.86 5.06
N GLY A 447 -8.55 12.87 4.40
CA GLY A 447 -7.10 12.80 4.17
C GLY A 447 -6.28 12.39 5.41
N LYS A 448 -6.93 11.88 6.47
CA LYS A 448 -6.22 11.33 7.63
C LYS A 448 -5.57 10.00 7.31
N TYR A 449 -6.29 9.10 6.65
CA TYR A 449 -5.83 7.76 6.28
C TYR A 449 -5.56 7.64 4.78
N GLY A 450 -4.81 6.62 4.38
CA GLY A 450 -4.53 6.29 2.98
C GLY A 450 -3.07 6.49 2.51
N THR A 451 -2.79 5.92 1.36
CA THR A 451 -1.50 5.94 0.65
C THR A 451 -1.60 6.81 -0.59
N VAL A 452 -0.88 7.94 -0.64
CA VAL A 452 -0.81 8.83 -1.82
C VAL A 452 0.45 8.49 -2.61
N ARG A 453 0.36 8.36 -3.94
CA ARG A 453 1.50 7.98 -4.78
C ARG A 453 2.75 8.84 -4.55
N ASN A 454 3.92 8.25 -4.77
CA ASN A 454 5.24 8.85 -4.55
C ASN A 454 5.51 9.35 -3.11
N HIS A 455 4.77 8.87 -2.09
CA HIS A 455 5.07 9.15 -0.68
C HIS A 455 5.76 7.96 0.01
N TRP A 456 6.57 8.24 1.04
CA TRP A 456 7.19 7.24 1.90
C TRP A 456 6.61 7.34 3.31
N TYR A 457 5.95 6.28 3.75
CA TYR A 457 5.41 6.10 5.09
C TYR A 457 6.37 5.26 5.94
N GLU A 458 6.93 5.84 6.99
CA GLU A 458 7.66 5.08 8.01
C GLU A 458 6.80 4.90 9.25
N LEU A 459 6.67 3.65 9.71
CA LEU A 459 5.81 3.27 10.83
C LEU A 459 6.63 2.72 11.99
N LYS A 460 6.25 3.07 13.22
CA LYS A 460 6.90 2.59 14.44
C LYS A 460 5.88 2.18 15.48
N VAL A 461 5.87 0.91 15.86
CA VAL A 461 5.13 0.43 17.03
C VAL A 461 5.81 0.99 18.29
N THR A 462 5.06 1.75 19.09
CA THR A 462 5.54 2.38 20.34
C THR A 462 4.96 1.73 21.59
N GLY A 463 3.93 0.89 21.46
CA GLY A 463 3.31 0.18 22.59
C GLY A 463 2.18 -0.75 22.17
N ILE A 464 1.87 -1.71 23.04
CA ILE A 464 0.75 -2.65 22.92
C ILE A 464 0.00 -2.63 24.26
N ASN A 465 -1.33 -2.50 24.20
CA ASN A 465 -2.18 -2.19 25.36
C ASN A 465 -3.11 -3.36 25.78
N ALA A 466 -3.26 -4.37 24.92
CA ALA A 466 -4.13 -5.52 25.11
C ALA A 466 -3.72 -6.65 24.15
N LEU A 467 -4.28 -7.84 24.32
CA LEU A 467 -4.17 -8.94 23.37
C LEU A 467 -4.67 -8.56 21.96
N GLY A 468 -3.99 -9.04 20.93
CA GLY A 468 -4.34 -8.86 19.52
C GLY A 468 -5.41 -9.85 19.04
N HIS A 469 -5.82 -9.74 17.79
CA HIS A 469 -6.76 -10.67 17.16
C HIS A 469 -6.10 -12.04 16.88
N TYR A 470 -6.89 -13.11 16.88
CA TYR A 470 -6.40 -14.47 16.58
C TYR A 470 -6.15 -14.70 15.08
N GLU A 471 -6.72 -13.86 14.20
CA GLU A 471 -6.50 -13.93 12.75
C GLU A 471 -5.73 -12.72 12.19
N PRO A 472 -4.88 -12.91 11.15
CA PRO A 472 -4.12 -11.85 10.48
C PRO A 472 -4.97 -10.94 9.57
N THR A 473 -6.01 -10.32 10.13
CA THR A 473 -6.96 -9.44 9.42
C THR A 473 -7.60 -8.43 10.39
N TYR A 474 -8.43 -7.53 9.88
CA TYR A 474 -9.34 -6.69 10.67
C TYR A 474 -10.51 -7.52 11.23
N LYS A 475 -11.22 -6.97 12.24
CA LYS A 475 -12.36 -7.65 12.87
C LYS A 475 -13.64 -7.58 12.03
N ASP A 476 -13.99 -6.37 11.60
CA ASP A 476 -15.14 -6.09 10.73
C ASP A 476 -14.67 -5.09 9.65
N PRO A 477 -15.05 -5.27 8.37
CA PRO A 477 -14.68 -4.33 7.30
C PRO A 477 -15.36 -2.96 7.41
N THR A 478 -16.47 -2.86 8.14
CA THR A 478 -17.27 -1.63 8.31
C THR A 478 -16.94 -0.84 9.58
N ASP A 479 -16.08 -1.39 10.45
CA ASP A 479 -15.49 -0.65 11.57
C ASP A 479 -14.66 0.55 11.03
N PRO A 480 -14.72 1.72 11.69
CA PRO A 480 -13.98 2.91 11.27
C PRO A 480 -12.47 2.85 11.63
N ASP A 481 -11.64 3.49 10.81
CA ASP A 481 -10.17 3.50 10.97
C ASP A 481 -9.67 4.13 12.28
N ASP A 482 -10.47 5.00 12.92
CA ASP A 482 -10.23 5.46 14.29
C ASP A 482 -10.98 4.57 15.29
N PRO A 483 -10.35 3.54 15.89
CA PRO A 483 -11.02 2.66 16.84
C PRO A 483 -11.33 3.39 18.16
N ALA A 484 -12.46 3.03 18.78
CA ALA A 484 -12.83 3.55 20.09
C ALA A 484 -11.81 3.22 21.20
N LYS A 485 -11.01 2.16 21.04
CA LYS A 485 -9.88 1.80 21.91
C LYS A 485 -8.76 1.17 21.07
N ALA A 486 -7.59 1.81 21.02
CA ALA A 486 -6.43 1.28 20.30
C ALA A 486 -5.69 0.20 21.10
N THR A 487 -5.61 -1.02 20.55
CA THR A 487 -4.86 -2.14 21.13
C THR A 487 -3.36 -2.07 20.84
N ILE A 488 -2.97 -1.42 19.74
CA ILE A 488 -1.59 -1.11 19.37
C ILE A 488 -1.42 0.41 19.21
N GLN A 489 -0.24 0.94 19.56
CA GLN A 489 0.15 2.31 19.24
C GLN A 489 1.20 2.30 18.14
N VAL A 490 0.88 2.95 17.02
CA VAL A 490 1.78 3.12 15.87
C VAL A 490 1.96 4.61 15.59
N GLN A 491 3.20 5.08 15.66
CA GLN A 491 3.62 6.37 15.16
C GLN A 491 3.85 6.28 13.66
N ALA A 492 3.32 7.23 12.89
CA ALA A 492 3.55 7.34 11.46
C ALA A 492 4.31 8.63 11.12
N THR A 493 5.37 8.50 10.34
CA THR A 493 6.19 9.59 9.82
C THR A 493 6.14 9.57 8.31
N VAL A 494 5.48 10.56 7.70
CA VAL A 494 5.49 10.75 6.25
C VAL A 494 6.76 11.48 5.85
N LYS A 495 7.65 10.75 5.16
CA LYS A 495 8.90 11.24 4.60
C LYS A 495 8.69 11.62 3.14
N LYS A 496 9.47 12.59 2.66
CA LYS A 496 9.51 12.88 1.22
C LYS A 496 10.25 11.73 0.54
N TRP A 497 9.65 11.14 -0.49
CA TRP A 497 10.35 10.20 -1.36
C TRP A 497 11.09 11.00 -2.43
N VAL A 498 12.33 11.36 -2.14
CA VAL A 498 13.20 12.20 -2.98
C VAL A 498 14.49 11.44 -3.26
N LEU A 499 15.20 11.77 -4.34
CA LEU A 499 16.62 11.46 -4.37
C LEU A 499 17.34 12.51 -3.50
N VAL A 500 18.18 12.07 -2.55
CA VAL A 500 19.08 12.95 -1.81
C VAL A 500 20.49 12.62 -2.28
N LYS A 501 21.12 13.58 -2.95
CA LYS A 501 22.54 13.51 -3.31
C LYS A 501 23.40 13.84 -2.10
N GLN A 502 24.44 13.05 -1.91
CA GLN A 502 25.55 13.39 -1.02
C GLN A 502 26.79 13.54 -1.90
N ASP A 503 27.12 14.78 -2.26
CA ASP A 503 28.36 15.07 -2.98
C ASP A 503 29.54 14.85 -2.02
N VAL A 504 30.28 13.76 -2.22
CA VAL A 504 31.54 13.51 -1.51
C VAL A 504 32.65 14.20 -2.30
N THR A 505 32.88 15.47 -2.01
CA THR A 505 34.19 16.08 -2.27
C THR A 505 35.23 15.39 -1.38
N LEU A 506 36.12 14.63 -2.00
CA LEU A 506 37.35 14.17 -1.38
C LEU A 506 38.30 15.38 -1.24
N GLU A 507 38.81 15.60 -0.04
CA GLU A 507 40.03 16.40 0.20
C GLU A 507 41.29 15.53 0.00
#